data_AF-A0A376LRB2-F1
#
_entry.id   AF-A0A376LRB2-F1
#
_cell.length_a   1.000
_cell.length_b   1.000
_cell.length_c   1.000
_cell.angle_alpha   90.00
_cell.angle_beta   90.00
_cell.angle_gamma   90.00
#
_symmetry.space_group_name_H-M   'P 1'
#
loop_
_entity.id
_entity.type
_entity.pdbx_description
1 polymer ?
#
loop_
_entity_poly.entity_id
_entity_poly.type
_entity_poly.pdbx_seq_one_letter_code
_entity_poly.pdbx_strand_id
1 'polypeptide(L)'
;MNKAAELLRLAAETIEARGEQNGYDRKEEKSAPKIATIFNAKMNANLTPLDVWDLMICLKEARLGAILANGTDPLDTLIDLIAYNALKAEQILAYREEELNEDGGN
;
A
#
# COMPACT_ATOMS: atom_id res chain seq x y z
N MET A 1 11.59 5.51 23.85
CA MET A 1 11.08 5.67 22.47
C MET A 1 9.56 5.66 22.50
N ASN A 2 8.90 6.50 21.70
CA ASN A 2 7.44 6.48 21.58
C ASN A 2 7.02 5.26 20.73
N LYS A 3 6.07 4.46 21.23
CA LYS A 3 5.57 3.25 20.54
C LYS A 3 5.08 3.54 19.12
N ALA A 4 4.50 4.72 18.86
CA ALA A 4 4.06 5.10 17.53
C ALA A 4 5.23 5.29 16.54
N ALA A 5 6.33 5.88 16.99
CA ALA A 5 7.52 6.06 16.15
C ALA A 5 8.17 4.71 15.80
N GLU A 6 8.11 3.75 16.72
CA GLU A 6 8.59 2.39 16.47
C GLU A 6 7.72 1.66 15.43
N LEU A 7 6.40 1.79 15.50
CA LEU A 7 5.49 1.22 14.49
C LEU A 7 5.74 1.82 13.10
N LEU A 8 6.00 3.13 13.00
CA LEU A 8 6.37 3.77 11.74
C LEU A 8 7.69 3.20 11.18
N ARG A 9 8.70 3.00 12.03
CA ARG A 9 9.97 2.38 11.62
C ARG A 9 9.76 0.96 11.09
N LEU A 10 8.98 0.13 11.78
CA LEU A 10 8.68 -1.23 11.35
C LEU A 10 7.91 -1.26 10.03
N ALA A 11 7.00 -0.32 9.82
CA ALA A 11 6.29 -0.18 8.54
C ALA A 11 7.24 0.21 7.40
N ALA A 12 8.16 1.14 7.63
CA ALA A 12 9.18 1.51 6.65
C ALA A 12 10.07 0.31 6.28
N GLU A 13 10.58 -0.42 7.28
CA GLU A 13 11.38 -1.65 7.06
C GLU A 13 10.59 -2.70 6.27
N THR A 14 9.29 -2.84 6.54
CA THR A 14 8.42 -3.76 5.83
C THR A 14 8.23 -3.35 4.36
N ILE A 15 8.10 -2.06 4.07
CA ILE A 15 7.99 -1.54 2.70
C ILE A 15 9.27 -1.84 1.91
N GLU A 16 10.43 -1.52 2.49
CA GLU A 16 11.74 -1.77 1.87
C GLU A 16 11.94 -3.27 1.58
N ALA A 17 11.68 -4.12 2.58
CA ALA A 17 11.80 -5.57 2.43
C ALA A 17 10.89 -6.11 1.31
N ARG A 18 9.66 -5.59 1.16
CA ARG A 18 8.74 -5.98 0.10
C ARG A 18 9.22 -5.55 -1.29
N GLY A 19 9.72 -4.33 -1.40
CA GLY A 19 10.32 -3.83 -2.63
C GLY A 19 11.46 -4.73 -3.13
N GLU A 20 12.30 -5.21 -2.22
CA GLU A 20 13.39 -6.15 -2.53
C GLU A 20 12.90 -7.57 -2.87
N GLN A 21 11.99 -8.13 -2.05
CA GLN A 21 11.52 -9.51 -2.20
C GLN A 21 10.64 -9.72 -3.43
N ASN A 22 9.84 -8.72 -3.79
CA ASN A 22 8.93 -8.81 -4.93
C ASN A 22 9.64 -8.58 -6.29
N GLY A 23 10.95 -8.31 -6.27
CA GLY A 23 11.79 -8.28 -7.46
C GLY A 23 11.40 -7.21 -8.46
N TYR A 24 10.84 -6.08 -8.01
CA TYR A 24 10.57 -4.95 -8.89
C TYR A 24 11.90 -4.38 -9.37
N ASP A 25 12.02 -4.06 -10.67
CA ASP A 25 13.29 -3.62 -11.29
C ASP A 25 13.92 -2.39 -10.60
N ARG A 26 13.13 -1.63 -9.84
CA ARG A 26 13.56 -0.45 -9.06
C ARG A 26 13.59 -0.66 -7.55
N LYS A 27 13.30 -1.87 -7.06
CA LYS A 27 13.08 -2.20 -5.63
C LYS A 27 11.99 -1.37 -4.95
N GLU A 28 11.05 -0.85 -5.72
CA GLU A 28 9.89 -0.09 -5.23
C GLU A 28 8.69 -1.03 -5.06
N GLU A 29 7.89 -0.89 -4.01
CA GLU A 29 6.73 -1.75 -3.79
C GLU A 29 5.55 -1.37 -4.71
N LYS A 30 5.34 -2.11 -5.81
CA LYS A 30 4.34 -1.82 -6.85
C LYS A 30 3.18 -2.82 -6.93
N SER A 31 2.77 -3.39 -5.80
CA SER A 31 1.67 -4.37 -5.79
C SER A 31 0.37 -3.79 -6.30
N ALA A 32 -0.05 -2.59 -5.89
CA ALA A 32 -1.36 -2.05 -6.27
C ALA A 32 -1.52 -1.82 -7.79
N PRO A 33 -0.58 -1.16 -8.52
CA PRO A 33 -0.66 -1.06 -9.98
C PRO A 33 -0.71 -2.42 -10.70
N LYS A 34 0.08 -3.39 -10.22
CA LYS A 34 0.11 -4.75 -10.79
C LYS A 34 -1.20 -5.50 -10.54
N ILE A 35 -1.75 -5.38 -9.33
CA ILE A 35 -3.05 -5.96 -8.97
C ILE A 35 -4.16 -5.33 -9.82
N ALA A 36 -4.19 -4.00 -9.98
CA ALA A 36 -5.17 -3.31 -10.81
C ALA A 36 -5.17 -3.86 -12.24
N THR A 37 -3.98 -3.97 -12.84
CA THR A 37 -3.78 -4.55 -14.19
C THR A 37 -4.35 -5.97 -14.29
N ILE A 38 -3.98 -6.85 -13.35
CA ILE A 38 -4.41 -8.25 -13.36
C ILE A 38 -5.93 -8.37 -13.11
N PHE A 39 -6.46 -7.62 -12.16
CA PHE A 39 -7.87 -7.68 -11.78
C PHE A 39 -8.76 -7.16 -12.90
N ASN A 40 -8.42 -6.01 -13.49
CA ASN A 40 -9.15 -5.42 -14.60
C ASN A 40 -9.22 -6.37 -15.80
N ALA A 41 -8.10 -7.02 -16.14
CA ALA A 41 -8.05 -8.02 -17.21
C ALA A 41 -8.93 -9.26 -16.93
N LYS A 42 -8.98 -9.72 -15.67
CA LYS A 42 -9.77 -10.90 -15.29
C LYS A 42 -11.27 -10.62 -15.19
N MET A 43 -11.63 -9.45 -14.69
CA MET A 43 -13.00 -9.12 -14.30
C MET A 43 -13.69 -8.16 -15.26
N ASN A 44 -13.00 -7.74 -16.32
CA ASN A 44 -13.44 -6.66 -17.21
C ASN A 44 -13.85 -5.41 -16.40
N ALA A 45 -12.99 -5.03 -15.47
CA ALA A 45 -13.18 -3.90 -14.55
C ALA A 45 -12.22 -2.74 -14.91
N ASN A 46 -12.36 -1.62 -14.21
CA ASN A 46 -11.52 -0.43 -14.41
C ASN A 46 -11.09 0.19 -13.08
N LEU A 47 -10.48 -0.61 -12.20
CA LEU A 47 -9.89 -0.12 -10.96
C LEU A 47 -8.59 0.63 -11.23
N THR A 48 -8.43 1.76 -10.57
CA THR A 48 -7.15 2.49 -10.49
C THR A 48 -6.25 1.87 -9.42
N PRO A 49 -4.94 2.14 -9.42
CA PRO A 49 -4.06 1.76 -8.32
C PRO A 49 -4.51 2.30 -6.95
N LEU A 50 -5.13 3.48 -6.90
CA LEU A 50 -5.68 4.03 -5.65
C LEU A 50 -6.88 3.23 -5.13
N ASP A 51 -7.77 2.80 -6.02
CA ASP A 51 -8.89 1.92 -5.65
C ASP A 51 -8.36 0.60 -5.06
N VAL A 52 -7.27 0.07 -5.62
CA VAL A 52 -6.64 -1.15 -5.12
C VAL A 52 -6.03 -0.94 -3.73
N TRP A 53 -5.36 0.19 -3.49
CA TRP A 53 -4.87 0.50 -2.15
C TRP A 53 -6.01 0.55 -1.13
N ASP A 54 -7.13 1.19 -1.47
CA ASP A 54 -8.31 1.23 -0.61
C ASP A 54 -8.87 -0.17 -0.32
N LEU A 55 -8.99 -1.02 -1.34
CA LEU A 55 -9.43 -2.40 -1.17
C LEU A 55 -8.49 -3.21 -0.26
N MET A 56 -7.17 -3.03 -0.42
CA MET A 56 -6.17 -3.69 0.43
C MET A 56 -6.21 -3.20 1.88
N ILE A 57 -6.45 -1.91 2.10
CA ILE A 57 -6.64 -1.35 3.45
C ILE A 57 -7.91 -1.94 4.07
N CYS A 58 -9.05 -1.94 3.37
CA CYS A 58 -10.29 -2.53 3.86
C CYS A 58 -10.12 -4.02 4.22
N LEU A 59 -9.37 -4.78 3.42
CA LEU A 59 -9.04 -6.17 3.71
C LEU A 59 -8.29 -6.30 5.05
N LYS A 60 -7.32 -5.42 5.32
CA LYS A 60 -6.54 -5.44 6.57
C LYS A 60 -7.36 -4.98 7.76
N GLU A 61 -8.27 -4.02 7.60
CA GLU A 61 -9.21 -3.59 8.65
C GLU A 61 -10.17 -4.75 9.02
N ALA A 62 -10.74 -5.44 8.03
CA ALA A 62 -11.57 -6.60 8.26
C ALA A 62 -10.81 -7.72 8.98
N ARG A 63 -9.57 -7.99 8.57
CA ARG A 63 -8.68 -8.93 9.26
C ARG A 63 -8.39 -8.53 10.69
N LEU A 64 -8.13 -7.24 10.95
CA LEU A 64 -7.87 -6.71 12.29
C LEU A 64 -9.07 -6.95 13.21
N GLY A 65 -10.29 -6.69 12.75
CA GLY A 65 -11.51 -6.97 13.50
C GLY A 65 -11.61 -8.43 13.93
N ALA A 66 -11.32 -9.37 13.02
CA ALA A 66 -11.30 -10.81 13.32
C ALA A 66 -10.17 -11.20 14.30
N ILE A 67 -8.96 -10.65 14.14
CA ILE A 67 -7.83 -10.89 15.04
C ILE A 67 -8.16 -10.46 16.48
N LEU A 68 -8.73 -9.26 16.63
CA LEU A 68 -9.09 -8.73 17.94
C LEU A 68 -10.21 -9.55 18.60
N ALA A 69 -11.20 -9.99 17.82
CA ALA A 69 -12.27 -10.86 18.32
C ALA A 69 -11.73 -12.23 18.80
N ASN A 70 -10.68 -12.73 18.18
CA ASN A 70 -10.05 -14.02 18.51
C ASN A 70 -8.91 -13.92 19.54
N GLY A 71 -8.56 -12.70 19.98
CA GLY A 71 -7.51 -12.48 20.98
C GLY A 71 -6.08 -12.81 20.50
N THR A 72 -5.83 -12.83 19.19
CA THR A 72 -4.49 -13.07 18.63
C THR A 72 -3.70 -11.76 18.46
N ASP A 73 -2.37 -11.85 18.24
CA ASP A 73 -1.51 -10.68 18.08
C ASP A 73 -1.84 -9.88 16.79
N PRO A 74 -2.19 -8.58 16.89
CA PRO A 74 -2.53 -7.75 15.74
C PRO A 74 -1.32 -7.05 15.10
N LEU A 75 -0.11 -7.17 15.66
CA LEU A 75 1.03 -6.31 15.30
C LEU A 75 1.31 -6.27 13.80
N ASP A 76 1.43 -7.42 13.13
CA ASP A 76 1.69 -7.49 11.69
C ASP A 76 0.59 -6.81 10.85
N THR A 77 -0.67 -6.93 11.27
CA THR A 77 -1.80 -6.31 10.57
C THR A 77 -1.82 -4.80 10.76
N LEU A 78 -1.41 -4.31 11.93
CA LEU A 78 -1.25 -2.89 12.18
C LEU A 78 -0.09 -2.30 11.37
N ILE A 79 1.04 -3.01 11.28
CA ILE A 79 2.17 -2.62 10.43
C ILE A 79 1.73 -2.56 8.96
N ASP A 80 0.97 -3.54 8.49
CA ASP A 80 0.41 -3.55 7.13
C ASP A 80 -0.48 -2.32 6.85
N LEU A 81 -1.35 -1.96 7.79
CA LEU A 81 -2.23 -0.80 7.64
C LEU A 81 -1.43 0.51 7.51
N ILE A 82 -0.39 0.67 8.32
CA ILE A 82 0.51 1.84 8.24
C ILE A 82 1.23 1.84 6.88
N ALA A 83 1.81 0.70 6.50
CA ALA A 83 2.55 0.56 5.26
C ALA A 83 1.69 0.85 4.02
N TYR A 84 0.46 0.31 3.96
CA TYR A 84 -0.43 0.52 2.83
C TYR A 84 -0.93 1.97 2.74
N ASN A 85 -1.18 2.64 3.87
CA ASN A 85 -1.49 4.06 3.83
C ASN A 85 -0.31 4.92 3.37
N ALA A 86 0.92 4.57 3.77
CA ALA A 86 2.12 5.26 3.29
C ALA A 86 2.34 5.06 1.78
N LEU A 87 2.20 3.83 1.28
CA LEU A 87 2.30 3.53 -0.16
C LEU A 87 1.18 4.18 -0.98
N LYS A 88 -0.03 4.27 -0.43
CA LYS A 88 -1.11 5.04 -1.05
C LYS A 88 -0.76 6.53 -1.14
N ALA A 89 -0.21 7.10 -0.08
CA ALA A 89 0.22 8.50 -0.07
C ALA A 89 1.35 8.76 -1.10
N GLU A 90 2.34 7.86 -1.20
CA GLU A 90 3.38 7.90 -2.23
C GLU A 90 2.76 7.91 -3.65
N GLN A 91 1.80 7.02 -3.92
CA GLN A 91 1.12 6.96 -5.21
C GLN A 91 0.37 8.25 -5.55
N ILE A 92 -0.26 8.90 -4.56
CA ILE A 92 -0.95 10.19 -4.73
C ILE A 92 0.06 11.30 -5.06
N LEU A 93 1.22 11.32 -4.38
CA LEU A 93 2.27 12.30 -4.66
C LEU A 93 2.83 12.11 -6.07
N ALA A 94 3.08 10.87 -6.50
CA ALA A 94 3.54 10.57 -7.85
C ALA A 94 2.56 11.07 -8.92
N TYR A 95 1.25 10.84 -8.74
CA TYR A 95 0.23 11.37 -9.68
C TYR A 95 0.22 12.89 -9.74
N ARG A 96 0.36 13.58 -8.60
CA ARG A 96 0.43 15.05 -8.59
C ARG A 96 1.67 15.59 -9.28
N GLU A 97 2.81 14.91 -9.14
CA GLU A 97 4.05 15.27 -9.84
C GLU A 97 3.90 15.09 -11.34
N GLU A 98 3.26 14.00 -11.79
CA GLU A 98 2.93 13.76 -13.21
C GLU A 98 2.02 14.87 -13.76
N GLU A 99 0.92 15.20 -13.07
CA GLU A 99 -0.01 16.29 -13.46
C GLU A 99 0.70 17.64 -13.61
N LEU A 100 1.54 18.02 -12.63
CA LEU A 100 2.27 19.30 -12.67
C LEU A 100 3.31 19.37 -13.79
N ASN A 101 3.91 18.23 -14.14
CA ASN A 101 4.88 18.16 -15.24
C ASN A 101 4.21 18.23 -16.61
N GLU A 102 2.97 17.73 -16.74
CA GLU A 102 2.17 17.86 -17.96
C GLU A 102 1.66 19.30 -18.16
N ASP A 103 1.24 19.98 -17.09
CA ASP A 103 0.75 21.37 -17.14
C ASP A 103 1.86 22.42 -17.30
N GLY A 104 3.09 22.13 -16.85
CA GLY A 104 4.26 23.01 -16.97
C GLY A 104 4.97 22.95 -18.33
N GLY A 105 4.51 22.09 -19.24
CA GLY A 105 5.13 21.84 -20.55
C GLY A 105 4.50 22.56 -21.76
N ASN A 106 3.51 23.44 -21.55
CA ASN A 106 2.85 24.22 -22.61
C ASN A 106 3.31 25.69 -22.67
#